data_AF-A0A839ZCE0-F1
#
_entry.id   AF-A0A839ZCE0-F1
#
_cell.length_a   1.000
_cell.length_b   1.000
_cell.length_c   1.000
_cell.angle_alpha   90.00
_cell.angle_beta   90.00
_cell.angle_gamma   90.00
#
_symmetry.space_group_name_H-M   'P 1'
#
loop_
_entity.id
_entity.type
_entity.pdbx_description
1 polymer ?
#
loop_
_entity_poly.entity_id
_entity_poly.type
_entity_poly.pdbx_seq_one_letter_code
_entity_poly.pdbx_strand_id
1 'polypeptide(L)'
;MCNRSPSRVGIALGYKDGNAWATEGWWNIGPNSCETLLRGDLVARFYYVYAIDYDLGGEWSGKAFMCTRDKEFTIRGIEDCLARGYDRTGFFEVDTQEQKSWTVQLTEPAQKTAAQRGAVAHPPPQKKP
;
A
#
# COMPACT_ATOMS: atom_id res chain seq x y z
N MET A 1 8.04 -10.12 -0.48
CA MET A 1 6.92 -9.53 -1.25
C MET A 1 6.71 -10.36 -2.50
N CYS A 2 5.48 -10.69 -2.87
CA CYS A 2 5.17 -11.39 -4.11
C CYS A 2 4.17 -10.56 -4.94
N ASN A 3 4.58 -10.19 -6.15
CA ASN A 3 3.70 -9.59 -7.14
C ASN A 3 2.99 -10.72 -7.90
N ARG A 4 1.67 -10.82 -7.74
CA ARG A 4 0.77 -11.76 -8.43
C ARG A 4 -0.04 -11.09 -9.53
N SER A 5 0.27 -9.83 -9.86
CA SER A 5 -0.31 -9.13 -11.01
C SER A 5 0.45 -9.47 -12.29
N PRO A 6 -0.17 -9.28 -13.47
CA PRO A 6 0.51 -9.41 -14.76
C PRO A 6 1.42 -8.22 -15.11
N SER A 7 1.47 -7.18 -14.26
CA SER A 7 2.23 -5.95 -14.48
C SER A 7 3.51 -5.89 -13.65
N ARG A 8 4.43 -5.00 -14.04
CA ARG A 8 5.52 -4.54 -13.18
C ARG A 8 4.98 -3.59 -12.13
N VAL A 9 5.38 -3.83 -10.88
CA VAL A 9 4.88 -3.07 -9.74
C VAL A 9 6.03 -2.38 -9.02
N GLY A 10 5.89 -1.07 -8.81
CA GLY A 10 6.76 -0.26 -7.96
C GLY A 10 6.27 -0.30 -6.52
N ILE A 11 7.15 -0.58 -5.56
CA ILE A 11 6.82 -0.69 -4.13
C ILE A 11 7.52 0.41 -3.34
N ALA A 12 6.79 1.03 -2.43
CA ALA A 12 7.32 1.77 -1.31
C ALA A 12 6.88 1.10 0.01
N LEU A 13 7.75 1.13 1.01
CA LEU A 13 7.58 0.49 2.30
C LEU A 13 7.80 1.52 3.42
N GLY A 14 6.86 1.60 4.35
CA GLY A 14 6.96 2.37 5.57
C GLY A 14 6.98 1.46 6.79
N TYR A 15 7.79 1.79 7.78
CA TYR A 15 7.87 1.04 9.03
C TYR A 15 8.38 1.91 10.17
N LYS A 16 8.20 1.43 11.39
CA LYS A 16 8.72 2.07 12.58
C LYS A 16 10.08 1.47 12.92
N ASP A 17 11.10 2.31 12.93
CA ASP A 17 12.47 1.96 13.33
C ASP A 17 12.73 2.59 14.71
N GLY A 18 12.59 1.77 15.76
CA GLY A 18 12.58 2.24 17.14
C GLY A 18 11.43 3.23 17.40
N ASN A 19 11.77 4.50 17.65
CA ASN A 19 10.80 5.57 17.89
C ASN A 19 10.53 6.44 16.65
N ALA A 20 11.25 6.22 15.54
CA ALA A 20 11.12 7.03 14.33
C ALA A 20 10.37 6.27 13.24
N TRP A 21 9.68 7.01 12.39
CA TRP A 21 9.15 6.46 11.14
C TRP A 21 10.22 6.51 10.05
N ALA A 22 10.25 5.48 9.21
CA ALA A 22 11.05 5.44 7.99
C ALA A 22 10.17 5.02 6.81
N THR A 23 10.39 5.63 5.66
CA THR A 23 9.85 5.17 4.38
C THR A 23 10.96 4.98 3.37
N GLU A 24 10.85 3.92 2.57
CA GLU A 24 11.82 3.52 1.57
C GLU A 24 11.11 3.11 0.27
N GLY A 25 11.80 3.25 -0.85
CA GLY A 25 11.30 2.90 -2.18
C GLY A 25 12.30 3.35 -3.25
N TRP A 26 12.12 3.10 -4.54
CA TRP A 26 11.16 2.20 -5.14
C TRP A 26 11.82 0.86 -5.42
N TRP A 27 11.21 -0.22 -4.95
CA TRP A 27 11.57 -1.55 -5.48
C TRP A 27 10.71 -1.84 -6.70
N ASN A 28 11.32 -2.35 -7.76
CA ASN A 28 10.60 -2.77 -8.95
C ASN A 28 10.49 -4.30 -8.97
N ILE A 29 9.26 -4.81 -8.89
CA ILE A 29 8.99 -6.25 -8.88
C ILE A 29 8.30 -6.62 -10.19
N GLY A 30 8.92 -7.54 -10.93
CA GLY A 30 8.36 -8.05 -12.19
C GLY A 30 7.04 -8.79 -12.00
N PRO A 31 6.28 -9.01 -13.10
CA PRO A 31 5.02 -9.73 -13.05
C PRO A 31 5.22 -11.17 -12.55
N ASN A 32 4.28 -11.66 -11.74
CA ASN A 32 4.29 -13.01 -11.19
C ASN A 32 5.60 -13.42 -10.47
N SER A 33 6.32 -12.46 -9.88
CA SER A 33 7.62 -12.67 -9.23
C SER A 33 7.60 -12.28 -7.74
N CYS A 34 8.57 -12.79 -6.98
CA CYS A 34 8.72 -12.47 -5.57
C CYS A 34 10.11 -11.93 -5.28
N GLU A 35 10.17 -10.87 -4.48
CA GLU A 35 11.40 -10.20 -4.07
C GLU A 35 11.44 -9.97 -2.56
N THR A 36 12.65 -9.95 -2.00
CA THR A 36 12.90 -9.65 -0.60
C THR A 36 13.18 -8.16 -0.44
N LEU A 37 12.25 -7.42 0.19
CA LEU A 37 12.36 -5.97 0.34
C LEU A 37 13.25 -5.57 1.52
N LEU A 38 13.06 -6.23 2.67
CA LEU A 38 13.89 -6.06 3.86
C LEU A 38 14.64 -7.36 4.14
N ARG A 39 15.93 -7.23 4.43
CA ARG A 39 16.78 -8.35 4.84
C ARG A 39 16.91 -8.38 6.36
N GLY A 40 16.97 -9.58 6.93
CA GLY A 40 17.07 -9.77 8.38
C GLY A 40 15.70 -9.90 9.06
N ASP A 41 15.71 -9.96 10.39
CA ASP A 41 14.50 -10.07 11.21
C ASP A 41 13.69 -8.78 11.12
N LEU A 42 12.37 -8.92 10.92
CA LEU A 42 11.45 -7.80 11.01
C LEU A 42 11.44 -7.23 12.43
N VAL A 43 11.64 -5.92 12.56
CA VAL A 43 11.77 -5.21 13.85
C VAL A 43 10.46 -4.59 14.34
N ALA A 44 9.44 -4.55 13.49
CA ALA A 44 8.13 -3.98 13.77
C ALA A 44 7.02 -5.00 13.52
N ARG A 45 5.88 -4.85 14.21
CA ARG A 45 4.67 -5.63 13.94
C ARG A 45 3.93 -5.13 12.70
N PHE A 46 3.80 -3.82 12.57
CA PHE A 46 3.07 -3.18 11.47
C PHE A 46 4.03 -2.63 10.44
N TYR A 47 3.81 -3.02 9.19
CA TYR A 47 4.45 -2.44 8.02
C TYR A 47 3.40 -1.78 7.15
N TYR A 48 3.81 -0.77 6.41
CA TYR A 48 2.93 0.03 5.57
C TYR A 48 3.44 -0.09 4.15
N VAL A 49 2.58 -0.44 3.22
CA VAL A 49 2.98 -0.67 1.83
C VAL A 49 2.19 0.27 0.94
N TYR A 50 2.88 0.85 -0.02
CA TYR A 50 2.29 1.54 -1.16
C TYR A 50 2.83 0.88 -2.42
N ALA A 51 1.98 0.69 -3.42
CA ALA A 51 2.41 0.12 -4.68
C ALA A 51 1.77 0.82 -5.87
N ILE A 52 2.48 0.89 -6.99
CA ILE A 52 2.03 1.45 -8.26
C ILE A 52 2.16 0.40 -9.35
N ASP A 53 1.12 0.22 -10.15
CA ASP A 53 1.19 -0.56 -11.39
C ASP A 53 1.80 0.32 -12.49
N TYR A 54 2.98 -0.04 -12.98
CA TYR A 54 3.67 0.74 -14.01
C TYR A 54 3.20 0.47 -15.43
N ASP A 55 2.49 -0.63 -15.67
CA ASP A 55 2.13 -1.07 -17.02
C ASP A 55 0.66 -0.75 -17.35
N LEU A 56 -0.26 -1.07 -16.43
CA LEU A 56 -1.70 -0.84 -16.57
C LEU A 56 -2.19 0.40 -15.81
N GLY A 57 -1.35 0.94 -14.92
CA GLY A 57 -1.73 2.05 -14.05
C GLY A 57 -2.63 1.59 -12.89
N GLY A 58 -2.76 2.47 -11.90
CA GLY A 58 -3.44 2.16 -10.64
C GLY A 58 -2.46 1.99 -9.49
N GLU A 59 -3.03 1.94 -8.28
CA GLU A 59 -2.24 1.95 -7.05
C GLU A 59 -2.88 1.08 -5.98
N TRP A 60 -2.03 0.46 -5.16
CA TRP A 60 -2.40 -0.10 -3.87
C TRP A 60 -2.11 0.95 -2.81
N SER A 61 -3.15 1.68 -2.44
CA SER A 61 -3.09 2.73 -1.43
C SER A 61 -3.91 2.39 -0.20
N GLY A 62 -3.64 3.11 0.89
CA GLY A 62 -4.41 3.00 2.13
C GLY A 62 -4.50 4.34 2.86
N LYS A 63 -4.80 4.28 4.15
CA LYS A 63 -5.12 5.46 4.97
C LYS A 63 -3.92 5.98 5.77
N ALA A 64 -2.80 5.26 5.81
CA ALA A 64 -1.61 5.67 6.53
C ALA A 64 -0.77 6.60 5.66
N PHE A 65 -0.84 7.91 5.91
CA PHE A 65 -0.10 8.89 5.11
C PHE A 65 1.36 8.97 5.52
N MET A 66 2.26 8.83 4.55
CA MET A 66 3.70 8.91 4.74
C MET A 66 4.37 9.62 3.56
N CYS A 67 5.66 9.94 3.69
CA CYS A 67 6.40 10.67 2.66
C CYS A 67 6.97 9.73 1.59
N THR A 68 6.86 10.12 0.32
CA THR A 68 7.50 9.45 -0.82
C THR A 68 8.17 10.46 -1.75
N ARG A 69 8.90 9.99 -2.77
CA ARG A 69 9.45 10.83 -3.85
C ARG A 69 9.56 10.01 -5.14
N ASP A 70 9.79 10.67 -6.27
CA ASP A 70 9.79 10.03 -7.60
C ASP A 70 10.91 9.01 -7.84
N LYS A 71 12.08 9.20 -7.24
CA LYS A 71 13.26 8.33 -7.39
C LYS A 71 13.48 7.47 -6.16
N GLU A 72 14.41 6.52 -6.23
CA GLU A 72 14.84 5.76 -5.05
C GLU A 72 15.17 6.65 -3.84
N PHE A 73 14.75 6.18 -2.67
CA PHE A 73 14.65 6.96 -1.47
C PHE A 73 14.68 6.16 -0.19
N THR A 74 15.19 6.85 0.83
CA THR A 74 14.97 6.57 2.24
C THR A 74 14.65 7.92 2.89
N ILE A 75 13.50 8.03 3.55
CA ILE A 75 13.05 9.24 4.25
C ILE A 75 12.78 8.86 5.70
N ARG A 76 13.31 9.67 6.62
CA ARG A 76 13.01 9.56 8.06
C ARG A 76 11.96 10.61 8.42
N GLY A 77 10.99 10.23 9.24
CA GLY A 77 9.86 11.07 9.62
C GLY A 77 8.75 11.09 8.56
N ILE A 78 7.52 11.30 9.00
CA ILE A 78 6.30 11.35 8.17
C ILE A 78 5.59 12.71 8.24
N GLU A 79 6.14 13.61 9.04
CA GLU A 79 5.71 14.99 9.20
C GLU A 79 6.17 15.86 8.03
N ASP A 80 5.32 16.83 7.69
CA ASP A 80 5.60 17.94 6.78
C ASP A 80 6.16 17.52 5.41
N CYS A 81 5.73 16.37 4.85
CA CYS A 81 6.24 15.83 3.60
C CYS A 81 6.35 16.90 2.49
N LEU A 82 5.25 17.60 2.22
CA LEU A 82 5.20 18.63 1.17
C LEU A 82 6.17 19.79 1.43
N ALA A 83 6.26 20.27 2.67
CA ALA A 83 7.17 21.36 3.03
C ALA A 83 8.65 20.95 2.92
N ARG A 84 8.92 19.65 3.07
CA ARG A 84 10.24 19.03 2.91
C ARG A 84 10.55 18.63 1.46
N GLY A 85 9.63 18.89 0.52
CA GLY A 85 9.79 18.57 -0.91
C GLY A 85 9.50 17.11 -1.27
N TYR A 86 8.71 16.42 -0.44
CA TYR A 86 8.24 15.05 -0.66
C TYR A 86 6.74 15.01 -0.92
N ASP A 87 6.28 13.93 -1.53
CA ASP A 87 4.87 13.68 -1.73
C ASP A 87 4.24 13.07 -0.49
N ARG A 88 2.94 13.34 -0.28
CA ARG A 88 2.15 12.72 0.79
C ARG A 88 1.32 11.58 0.20
N THR A 89 1.76 10.35 0.43
CA THR A 89 1.17 9.15 -0.15
C THR A 89 0.48 8.29 0.91
N GLY A 90 -0.65 7.68 0.55
CA GLY A 90 -1.41 6.80 1.45
C GLY A 90 -1.00 5.33 1.30
N PHE A 91 -0.46 4.75 2.38
CA PHE A 91 -0.04 3.36 2.47
C PHE A 91 -1.14 2.50 3.11
N PHE A 92 -1.26 1.25 2.69
CA PHE A 92 -2.08 0.24 3.37
C PHE A 92 -1.26 -0.48 4.44
N GLU A 93 -1.92 -0.86 5.53
CA GLU A 93 -1.27 -1.50 6.67
C GLU A 93 -1.20 -3.02 6.49
N VAL A 94 -0.09 -3.59 6.92
CA VAL A 94 0.19 -5.02 6.96
C VAL A 94 0.56 -5.38 8.40
N ASP A 95 -0.29 -6.15 9.06
CA ASP A 95 0.02 -6.75 10.36
C ASP A 95 0.80 -8.05 10.13
N THR A 96 2.07 -8.06 10.53
CA THR A 96 2.95 -9.23 10.44
C THR A 96 2.76 -10.18 11.62
N GLN A 97 1.90 -9.85 12.59
CA GLN A 97 1.68 -10.64 13.80
C GLN A 97 2.98 -10.95 14.56
N GLU A 98 3.91 -9.98 14.58
CA GLU A 98 5.22 -10.07 15.24
C GLU A 98 6.12 -11.19 14.70
N GLN A 99 5.83 -11.67 13.48
CA GLN A 99 6.66 -12.65 12.80
C GLN A 99 7.96 -12.00 12.31
N LYS A 100 9.06 -12.74 12.46
CA LYS A 100 10.40 -12.28 12.02
C LYS A 100 10.57 -12.24 10.50
N SER A 101 9.67 -12.89 9.76
CA SER A 101 9.65 -12.93 8.31
C SER A 101 8.20 -12.94 7.84
N TRP A 102 7.88 -12.12 6.83
CA TRP A 102 6.52 -12.01 6.30
C TRP A 102 6.52 -11.83 4.79
N THR A 103 5.53 -12.42 4.11
CA THR A 103 5.37 -12.27 2.66
C THR A 103 4.00 -11.70 2.35
N VAL A 104 3.98 -10.44 1.94
CA VAL A 104 2.78 -9.82 1.34
C VAL A 104 2.58 -10.34 -0.08
N GLN A 105 1.34 -10.72 -0.40
CA GLN A 105 0.91 -11.06 -1.77
C GLN A 105 0.16 -9.85 -2.34
N LEU A 106 0.70 -9.23 -3.38
CA LEU A 106 0.01 -8.20 -4.14
C LEU A 106 -0.71 -8.85 -5.30
N THR A 107 -2.03 -8.95 -5.21
CA THR A 107 -2.92 -9.24 -6.35
C THR A 107 -3.36 -7.94 -6.99
N GLU A 108 -3.99 -7.96 -8.16
CA GLU A 108 -4.52 -6.78 -8.86
C GLU A 108 -5.09 -5.73 -7.89
N PRO A 109 -4.80 -4.43 -8.10
CA PRO A 109 -5.24 -3.40 -7.18
C PRO A 109 -6.75 -3.52 -7.12
N ALA A 110 -7.30 -3.68 -5.90
CA ALA A 110 -8.74 -3.67 -5.71
C ALA A 110 -9.21 -2.31 -6.22
N GLN A 111 -9.67 -2.28 -7.47
CA GLN A 111 -10.21 -1.12 -8.13
C GLN A 111 -11.28 -0.62 -7.18
N LYS A 112 -11.01 0.53 -6.54
CA LYS A 112 -11.78 1.08 -5.42
C LYS A 112 -13.22 0.65 -5.60
N THR A 113 -13.69 -0.34 -4.82
CA THR A 113 -15.08 -0.80 -4.93
C THR A 113 -15.97 0.24 -4.25
N ALA A 114 -15.98 1.44 -4.82
CA ALA A 114 -17.01 2.44 -4.69
C ALA A 114 -18.00 2.22 -5.85
N ALA A 115 -18.52 1.00 -5.93
CA ALA A 115 -19.70 0.67 -6.72
C ALA A 115 -20.48 -0.41 -5.96
N GLN A 116 -21.36 0.09 -5.08
CA GLN A 116 -22.71 -0.43 -4.92
C GLN A 116 -22.86 -1.87 -4.39
N ARG A 117 -22.93 -1.96 -3.06
CA ARG A 117 -24.09 -2.61 -2.42
C ARG A 117 -25.36 -1.91 -2.94
N GLY A 118 -25.79 -2.30 -4.13
CA GLY A 118 -26.96 -1.77 -4.82
C GLY A 118 -27.81 -2.91 -5.37
N ALA A 119 -28.13 -3.89 -4.51
CA ALA A 119 -29.10 -4.94 -4.83
C ALA A 119 -29.85 -5.36 -3.56
N VAL A 120 -30.65 -4.44 -3.02
CA VAL A 120 -31.86 -4.82 -2.26
C VAL A 120 -33.01 -4.04 -2.88
N ALA A 121 -33.65 -4.67 -3.87
CA ALA A 121 -34.95 -4.25 -4.35
C ALA A 121 -35.97 -4.43 -3.22
N HIS A 122 -36.59 -3.33 -2.77
CA HIS A 122 -37.83 -3.37 -2.01
C HIS A 122 -38.91 -2.56 -2.75
N PRO A 123 -40.16 -3.04 -2.77
CA PRO A 123 -41.21 -2.55 -3.68
C PRO A 123 -41.80 -1.20 -3.26
N PRO A 124 -42.49 -0.49 -4.17
CA PRO A 124 -43.07 0.82 -3.90
C PRO A 124 -44.26 0.75 -2.91
N PRO A 125 -44.47 1.80 -2.08
CA PRO A 125 -45.57 1.87 -1.12
C PRO A 125 -46.93 2.11 -1.80
N GLN A 126 -47.95 1.41 -1.30
CA GLN A 126 -49.34 1.53 -1.71
C GLN A 126 -49.88 2.94 -1.39
N LYS A 127 -50.57 3.56 -2.35
CA LYS A 127 -51.35 4.78 -2.13
C LYS A 127 -52.75 4.41 -1.58
N LYS A 128 -53.13 5.06 -0.49
CA LYS A 128 -54.51 5.28 0.02
C LYS A 128 -54.55 6.71 0.56
N PRO A 129 -55.70 7.42 0.60
CA PRO A 129 -57.07 7.00 0.29
C PRO A 129 -57.55 7.37 -1.11
#